data_AF-A0A090VXT4-F1
#
_entry.id   AF-A0A090VXT4-F1
#
_cell.length_a   1.000
_cell.length_b   1.000
_cell.length_c   1.000
_cell.angle_alpha   90.00
_cell.angle_beta   90.00
_cell.angle_gamma   90.00
#
_symmetry.space_group_name_H-M   'P 1'
#
loop_
_entity.id
_entity.type
_entity.pdbx_description
1 polymer ?
#
loop_
_entity_poly.entity_id
_entity_poly.type
_entity_poly.pdbx_seq_one_letter_code
_entity_poly.pdbx_strand_id
1 'polypeptide(L)' 'MVADGYATAFQAMGIEKVSAFLTQHPELKVFFIFENDNNELETLSLNGFPE' A
#
# COMPACT_ATOMS: atom_id res chain seq x y z
N MET A 1 -0.14 -15.96 5.23
CA MET A 1 -0.23 -15.31 6.56
C MET A 1 0.54 -14.00 6.63
N VAL A 2 1.81 -13.92 6.17
CA VAL A 2 2.58 -12.66 6.22
C VAL A 2 1.91 -11.51 5.44
N ALA A 3 1.37 -11.77 4.25
CA ALA A 3 0.65 -10.77 3.46
C ALA A 3 -0.60 -10.21 4.18
N ASP A 4 -1.33 -11.05 4.91
CA ASP A 4 -2.53 -10.66 5.67
C ASP A 4 -2.18 -9.76 6.87
N GLY A 5 -1.09 -10.10 7.57
CA GLY A 5 -0.54 -9.26 8.63
C GLY A 5 -0.11 -7.88 8.11
N TYR A 6 0.57 -7.84 6.96
CA TYR A 6 0.94 -6.57 6.32
C TYR A 6 -0.29 -5.79 5.82
N ALA A 7 -1.28 -6.43 5.23
CA ALA A 7 -2.51 -5.76 4.80
C ALA A 7 -3.19 -5.06 5.98
N THR A 8 -3.32 -5.75 7.13
CA THR A 8 -3.88 -5.17 8.35
C THR A 8 -3.03 -4.02 8.89
N ALA A 9 -1.71 -4.18 8.95
CA ALA A 9 -0.80 -3.14 9.41
C ALA A 9 -0.83 -1.91 8.50
N PHE A 10 -0.81 -2.12 7.19
CA PHE A 10 -0.83 -1.05 6.19
C PHE A 10 -2.13 -0.25 6.23
N GLN A 11 -3.27 -0.93 6.39
CA GLN A 11 -4.55 -0.26 6.58
C GLN A 11 -4.56 0.64 7.82
N ALA A 12 -3.95 0.21 8.93
CA ALA A 12 -3.85 1.00 10.15
C ALA A 12 -2.84 2.16 10.06
N MET A 13 -1.79 2.02 9.24
CA MET A 13 -0.73 3.02 9.08
C MET A 13 -1.13 4.19 8.17
N GLY A 14 -1.91 3.91 7.14
CA GLY A 14 -2.24 4.89 6.09
C GLY A 14 -1.18 5.00 4.99
N ILE A 15 -1.63 5.47 3.81
CA ILE A 15 -0.89 5.37 2.55
C ILE A 15 0.47 6.09 2.58
N GLU A 16 0.54 7.29 3.18
CA GLU A 16 1.79 8.07 3.24
C GLU A 16 2.88 7.33 4.03
N LYS A 17 2.54 6.82 5.22
CA LYS A 17 3.48 6.11 6.08
C LYS A 17 3.91 4.78 5.48
N VAL A 18 2.98 4.07 4.83
CA VAL A 18 3.32 2.81 4.16
C VAL A 18 4.23 3.07 2.97
N SER A 19 3.97 4.11 2.17
CA SER A 19 4.84 4.47 1.04
C SER A 19 6.26 4.75 1.50
N ALA A 20 6.44 5.49 2.61
CA ALA A 20 7.75 5.72 3.21
C ALA A 20 8.39 4.43 3.75
N PHE A 21 7.62 3.57 4.43
CA PHE A 21 8.09 2.27 4.93
C PHE A 21 8.60 1.36 3.79
N LEU A 22 7.87 1.28 2.69
CA LEU A 22 8.17 0.42 1.55
C LEU A 22 9.43 0.84 0.79
N THR A 23 9.91 2.08 0.93
CA THR A 23 11.22 2.49 0.37
C THR A 23 12.39 1.69 0.95
N GLN A 24 12.25 1.23 2.21
CA GLN A 24 13.25 0.40 2.89
C GLN A 24 13.02 -1.10 2.68
N HIS A 25 11.86 -1.48 2.13
CA HIS A 25 11.40 -2.85 1.93
C HIS A 25 10.95 -3.10 0.47
N PRO A 26 11.87 -3.03 -0.50
CA PRO A 26 11.56 -3.22 -1.92
C PRO A 26 11.06 -4.63 -2.26
N GLU A 27 11.27 -5.61 -1.36
CA GLU A 27 10.75 -6.97 -1.48
C GLU A 27 9.23 -7.08 -1.31
N LEU A 28 8.60 -6.09 -0.65
CA LEU A 28 7.18 -6.07 -0.39
C LEU A 28 6.44 -5.44 -1.56
N LYS A 29 5.78 -6.28 -2.36
CA LYS A 29 4.93 -5.88 -3.48
C LYS A 29 3.53 -5.51 -2.99
N VAL A 30 3.08 -4.28 -3.26
CA VAL A 30 1.84 -3.74 -2.68
C VAL A 30 1.02 -3.00 -3.74
N PHE A 31 -0.29 -3.23 -3.71
CA PHE A 31 -1.26 -2.50 -4.51
C PHE A 31 -2.35 -1.97 -3.59
N PHE A 32 -2.54 -0.65 -3.59
CA PHE A 32 -3.62 0.01 -2.86
C PHE A 32 -4.76 0.38 -3.81
N ILE A 33 -5.97 0.24 -3.32
CA ILE A 33 -7.19 0.83 -3.87
C ILE A 33 -7.80 1.64 -2.74
N PHE A 34 -8.06 2.93 -2.98
CA PHE A 34 -8.53 3.84 -1.94
C PHE A 34 -9.40 4.94 -2.54
N GLU A 35 -10.13 5.62 -1.67
CA GLU A 35 -10.92 6.81 -2.03
C GLU A 35 -10.09 8.06 -1.73
N ASN A 36 -9.99 8.96 -2.70
CA ASN A 36 -9.31 10.24 -2.54
C ASN A 36 -10.22 11.30 -1.88
N ASP A 37 -9.69 12.50 -1.63
CA ASP A 37 -10.46 13.59 -1.01
C ASP A 37 -11.66 14.07 -1.85
N ASN A 38 -11.73 13.70 -3.13
CA ASN A 38 -12.84 14.01 -4.04
C ASN A 38 -13.91 12.90 -4.08
N ASN A 39 -13.81 11.86 -3.24
CA ASN A 39 -14.61 10.64 -3.28
C ASN A 39 -14.46 9.83 -4.57
N GLU A 40 -13.28 9.89 -5.21
CA GLU A 40 -12.96 9.12 -6.40
C GLU A 40 -12.08 7.93 -6.05
N LEU A 41 -12.31 6.80 -6.71
CA LEU A 41 -11.47 5.61 -6.56
C LEU A 41 -10.12 5.82 -7.27
N GLU A 42 -9.05 5.68 -6.51
CA GLU A 42 -7.67 5.71 -7.00
C GLU A 42 -6.94 4.40 -6.69
N THR A 43 -5.87 4.17 -7.45
CA THR A 43 -5.00 3.00 -7.28
C THR A 43 -3.55 3.42 -7.19
N LEU A 44 -2.78 2.77 -6.32
CA LEU A 44 -1.35 3.01 -6.18
C LEU A 44 -0.59 1.69 -6.22
N SER A 45 0.31 1.58 -7.21
CA SER A 45 1.21 0.45 -7.40
C SER A 45 2.58 0.75 -6.81
N LEU A 46 3.06 -0.10 -5.91
CA LEU A 46 4.36 0.05 -5.26
C LEU A 46 5.21 -1.21 -5.44
N ASN A 47 6.51 -1.01 -5.63
CA ASN A 47 7.52 -2.06 -5.78
C ASN A 47 7.25 -3.02 -6.96
N GLY A 48 6.72 -2.50 -8.08
CA GLY A 48 6.51 -3.29 -9.30
C GLY A 48 5.47 -4.39 -9.07
N PHE A 49 4.25 -3.99 -8.73
CA PHE A 49 3.08 -4.86 -8.64
C PHE A 49 1.84 -4.06 -9.07
N PRO A 50 0.97 -4.58 -9.95
CA PRO A 50 0.87 -5.97 -10.37
C PRO A 50 1.83 -6.44 -11.49
N GLU A 51 2.58 -5.55 -12.14
CA GLU A 51 3.50 -5.90 -13.25
C GLU A 51 4.74 -6.71 -12.84
#